data_AF-A0A8R7JZE7-F1
#
_entry.id   AF-A0A8R7JZE7-F1
#
_cell.length_a   1.000
_cell.length_b   1.000
_cell.length_c   1.000
_cell.angle_alpha   90.00
_cell.angle_beta   90.00
_cell.angle_gamma   90.00
#
_symmetry.space_group_name_H-M   'P 1'
#
loop_
_entity.id
_entity.type
_entity.pdbx_description
1 polymer ?
#
loop_
_entity_poly.entity_id
_entity_poly.type
_entity_poly.pdbx_seq_one_letter_code
_entity_poly.pdbx_strand_id
1 'polypeptide(L)'
;MAAAAAASGATAAVESVVVVHNVAKRHNVGTLARSATAFGVAEVVVVGRRDVSAFGSHGSTSHLRFRHFTSLATACAYLKDERACDICGVEITDDALPVTAHPFRRSTAFLFGNE
;
A
#
# COMPACT_ATOMS: atom_id res chain seq x y z
N MET A 1 -15.40 17.45 -38.50
CA MET A 1 -16.11 16.27 -37.95
C MET A 1 -15.11 15.50 -37.10
N ALA A 2 -15.00 15.87 -35.82
CA ALA A 2 -14.08 15.22 -34.88
C ALA A 2 -14.78 13.98 -34.31
N ALA A 3 -14.16 12.81 -34.49
CA ALA A 3 -14.65 11.57 -33.92
C ALA A 3 -14.42 11.60 -32.40
N ALA A 4 -15.50 11.45 -31.65
CA ALA A 4 -15.45 11.25 -30.20
C ALA A 4 -14.80 9.89 -29.91
N ALA A 5 -13.64 9.91 -29.26
CA ALA A 5 -13.03 8.70 -28.72
C ALA A 5 -13.91 8.19 -27.57
N ALA A 6 -14.50 7.01 -27.75
CA ALA A 6 -15.24 6.31 -26.72
C ALA A 6 -14.28 5.97 -25.57
N ALA A 7 -14.52 6.54 -24.39
CA ALA A 7 -13.82 6.15 -23.18
C ALA A 7 -14.18 4.69 -22.86
N SER A 8 -13.23 3.79 -23.10
CA SER A 8 -13.28 2.41 -22.64
C SER A 8 -13.33 2.41 -21.11
N GLY A 9 -14.54 2.32 -20.55
CA GLY A 9 -14.78 2.09 -19.13
C GLY A 9 -14.38 0.67 -18.74
N ALA A 10 -13.08 0.39 -18.70
CA ALA A 10 -12.57 -0.71 -17.91
C ALA A 10 -12.75 -0.28 -16.45
N THR A 11 -13.65 -0.93 -15.70
CA THR A 11 -13.61 -0.84 -14.24
C THR A 11 -12.25 -1.35 -13.82
N ALA A 12 -11.31 -0.42 -13.54
CA ALA A 12 -9.99 -0.79 -13.07
C ALA A 12 -10.17 -1.70 -11.85
N ALA A 13 -9.50 -2.86 -11.86
CA ALA A 13 -9.58 -3.78 -10.74
C ALA A 13 -9.17 -3.03 -9.47
N VAL A 14 -9.98 -3.13 -8.41
CA VAL A 14 -9.68 -2.49 -7.13
C VAL A 14 -8.43 -3.12 -6.55
N GLU A 15 -7.40 -2.32 -6.32
CA GLU A 15 -6.11 -2.77 -5.80
C GLU A 15 -5.98 -2.47 -4.30
N SER A 16 -5.22 -3.29 -3.59
CA SER A 16 -4.73 -2.97 -2.26
C SER A 16 -3.24 -2.69 -2.30
N VAL A 17 -2.82 -1.65 -1.59
CA VAL A 17 -1.42 -1.27 -1.41
C VAL A 17 -1.13 -1.22 0.09
N VAL A 18 0.04 -1.69 0.49
CA VAL A 18 0.47 -1.61 1.89
C VAL A 18 1.57 -0.58 2.01
N VAL A 19 1.45 0.33 2.96
CA VAL A 19 2.43 1.37 3.25
C VAL A 19 3.01 1.13 4.63
N VAL A 20 4.33 1.03 4.69
CA VAL A 20 5.07 0.90 5.94
C VAL A 20 6.02 2.08 6.09
N HIS A 21 5.95 2.76 7.22
CA HIS A 21 6.76 3.96 7.48
C HIS A 21 7.67 3.74 8.69
N ASN A 22 8.97 3.93 8.49
CA ASN A 22 9.98 3.92 9.56
C ASN A 22 9.93 2.68 10.47
N VAL A 23 9.67 1.50 9.88
CA VAL A 23 9.54 0.24 10.61
C VAL A 23 10.80 -0.03 11.44
N ALA A 24 10.64 -0.09 12.75
CA ALA A 24 11.76 -0.26 13.69
C ALA A 24 12.42 -1.64 13.59
N LYS A 25 11.64 -2.69 13.30
CA LYS A 25 12.08 -4.09 13.28
C LYS A 25 12.01 -4.70 11.89
N ARG A 26 13.15 -5.12 11.33
CA ARG A 26 13.25 -5.65 9.96
C ARG A 26 12.41 -6.90 9.68
N HIS A 27 12.19 -7.76 10.68
CA HIS A 27 11.39 -8.99 10.51
C HIS A 27 9.89 -8.74 10.31
N ASN A 28 9.38 -7.58 10.75
CA ASN A 28 7.99 -7.20 10.55
C ASN A 28 7.69 -7.01 9.06
N VAL A 29 8.65 -6.45 8.30
CA VAL A 29 8.53 -6.28 6.85
C VAL A 29 8.46 -7.64 6.13
N GLY A 30 9.27 -8.62 6.55
CA GLY A 30 9.25 -9.97 5.97
C GLY A 30 7.92 -10.71 6.19
N THR A 31 7.39 -10.63 7.42
CA THR A 31 6.09 -11.22 7.77
C THR A 31 4.95 -10.53 7.02
N LEU A 32 4.98 -9.19 6.97
CA LEU A 32 4.02 -8.40 6.21
C LEU A 32 4.06 -8.73 4.71
N ALA A 33 5.24 -8.92 4.14
CA ALA A 33 5.38 -9.30 2.74
C ALA A 33 4.72 -10.65 2.44
N ARG A 34 4.83 -11.64 3.34
CA ARG A 34 4.15 -12.93 3.20
C ARG A 34 2.63 -12.77 3.19
N SER A 35 2.08 -11.99 4.11
CA SER A 35 0.64 -11.70 4.15
C SER A 35 0.20 -10.94 2.90
N ALA A 36 0.97 -9.92 2.49
CA ALA A 36 0.69 -9.13 1.30
C ALA A 36 0.65 -9.98 0.02
N THR A 37 1.59 -10.92 -0.13
CA THR A 37 1.53 -11.91 -1.22
C THR A 37 0.27 -12.78 -1.16
N ALA A 38 -0.08 -13.29 0.03
CA ALA A 38 -1.25 -14.17 0.20
C ALA A 38 -2.58 -13.46 -0.11
N PHE A 39 -2.68 -12.16 0.19
CA PHE A 39 -3.87 -11.35 -0.07
C PHE A 39 -3.88 -10.67 -1.44
N GLY A 40 -2.88 -10.91 -2.30
CA GLY A 40 -2.82 -10.30 -3.63
C GLY A 40 -2.62 -8.78 -3.59
N VAL A 41 -1.91 -8.27 -2.58
CA VAL A 41 -1.52 -6.86 -2.50
C VAL A 41 -0.70 -6.49 -3.74
N ALA A 42 -1.06 -5.41 -4.40
CA ALA A 42 -0.45 -4.99 -5.66
C ALA A 42 0.98 -4.47 -5.47
N GLU A 43 1.24 -3.80 -4.35
CA GLU A 43 2.56 -3.23 -4.03
C GLU A 43 2.72 -2.99 -2.51
N VAL A 44 3.96 -3.13 -2.02
CA VAL A 44 4.38 -2.66 -0.70
C VAL A 44 5.24 -1.41 -0.86
N VAL A 45 4.74 -0.30 -0.33
CA VAL A 45 5.41 0.98 -0.29
C VAL A 45 6.15 1.12 1.04
N VAL A 46 7.47 1.25 0.96
CA VAL A 46 8.33 1.50 2.12
C VAL A 46 8.73 2.97 2.15
N VAL A 47 8.49 3.62 3.28
CA VAL A 47 8.82 5.02 3.49
C VAL A 47 9.86 5.16 4.60
N GLY A 48 10.92 5.92 4.34
CA GLY A 48 11.92 6.28 5.35
C GLY A 48 13.31 5.69 5.07
N ARG A 49 13.96 5.12 6.08
CA ARG A 49 15.36 4.65 5.96
C ARG A 49 15.47 3.43 5.05
N ARG A 50 16.46 3.48 4.16
CA ARG A 50 16.74 2.52 3.07
C ARG A 50 17.22 1.13 3.55
N ASP A 51 17.42 0.94 4.85
CA ASP A 51 18.06 -0.24 5.44
C ASP A 51 17.06 -1.35 5.83
N VAL A 52 15.91 -1.41 5.14
CA VAL A 52 14.94 -2.50 5.31
C VAL A 52 15.46 -3.75 4.59
N SER A 53 16.15 -4.63 5.32
CA SER A 53 16.50 -5.94 4.77
C SER A 53 15.22 -6.77 4.55
N ALA A 54 15.00 -7.29 3.36
CA ALA A 54 13.92 -8.25 3.04
C ALA A 54 14.14 -9.66 3.63
N PHE A 55 14.89 -9.74 4.75
CA PHE A 55 15.25 -10.96 5.44
C PHE A 55 14.04 -11.49 6.24
N GLY A 56 13.66 -12.74 5.99
CA GLY A 56 12.44 -13.36 6.54
C GLY A 56 11.28 -13.53 5.53
N SER A 57 11.45 -13.09 4.28
CA SER A 57 10.46 -13.31 3.22
C SER A 57 10.36 -14.77 2.74
N HIS A 58 11.31 -15.65 3.10
CA HIS A 58 11.36 -17.04 2.62
C HIS A 58 11.18 -17.18 1.08
N GLY A 59 11.63 -16.18 0.30
CA GLY A 59 11.48 -16.17 -1.16
C GLY A 59 10.15 -15.61 -1.70
N SER A 60 9.20 -15.19 -0.86
CA SER A 60 7.92 -14.59 -1.28
C SER A 60 8.06 -13.23 -1.95
N THR A 61 9.19 -12.55 -1.75
CA THR A 61 9.53 -11.27 -2.40
C THR A 61 9.63 -11.34 -3.91
N SER A 62 9.74 -12.55 -4.49
CA SER A 62 9.76 -12.75 -5.95
C SER A 62 8.45 -12.37 -6.66
N HIS A 63 7.31 -12.33 -5.95
CA HIS A 63 5.99 -12.06 -6.52
C HIS A 63 5.40 -10.71 -6.12
N LEU A 64 6.02 -10.00 -5.17
CA LEU A 64 5.47 -8.76 -4.60
C LEU A 64 6.33 -7.57 -4.98
N ARG A 65 5.70 -6.51 -5.49
CA ARG A 65 6.41 -5.28 -5.87
C ARG A 65 6.72 -4.45 -4.63
N PHE A 66 7.98 -4.04 -4.49
CA PHE A 66 8.42 -3.11 -3.46
C PHE A 66 8.78 -1.77 -4.08
N ARG A 67 8.30 -0.69 -3.49
CA ARG A 67 8.64 0.68 -3.88
C ARG A 67 9.08 1.47 -2.67
N HIS A 68 10.21 2.17 -2.80
CA HIS A 68 10.78 2.93 -1.71
C HIS A 68 10.62 4.44 -1.94
N PHE A 69 10.17 5.16 -0.92
CA PHE A 69 10.16 6.62 -0.88
C PHE A 69 10.98 7.12 0.32
N THR A 70 11.61 8.27 0.14
CA THR A 70 12.39 8.91 1.22
C THR A 70 11.51 9.68 2.20
N SER A 71 10.28 10.06 1.82
CA SER A 71 9.36 10.81 2.66
C SER A 71 7.91 10.38 2.45
N LEU A 72 7.08 10.55 3.50
CA LEU A 72 5.63 10.30 3.41
C LEU A 72 4.97 11.19 2.36
N ALA A 73 5.41 12.46 2.23
CA ALA A 73 4.82 13.39 1.27
C ALA A 73 4.91 12.85 -0.18
N THR A 74 6.07 12.33 -0.56
CA THR A 74 6.28 11.77 -1.91
C THR A 74 5.53 10.46 -2.11
N ALA A 75 5.46 9.61 -1.09
CA ALA A 75 4.65 8.40 -1.13
C ALA A 75 3.14 8.72 -1.26
N CYS A 76 2.64 9.70 -0.51
CA CYS A 76 1.24 10.12 -0.57
C CYS A 76 0.86 10.69 -1.95
N ALA A 77 1.73 11.53 -2.54
CA ALA A 77 1.53 12.05 -3.89
C ALA A 77 1.45 10.89 -4.91
N TYR A 78 2.40 9.97 -4.87
CA TYR A 78 2.37 8.77 -5.72
C TYR A 78 1.07 7.97 -5.58
N LEU A 79 0.65 7.68 -4.35
CA LEU A 79 -0.55 6.87 -4.09
C LEU A 79 -1.84 7.54 -4.58
N LYS A 80 -1.94 8.86 -4.43
CA LYS A 80 -3.12 9.63 -4.85
C LYS A 80 -3.12 9.90 -6.35
N ASP A 81 -2.01 10.41 -6.86
CA ASP A 81 -1.95 11.00 -8.20
C ASP A 81 -1.68 9.94 -9.28
N GLU A 82 -0.80 8.97 -9.01
CA GLU A 82 -0.44 7.93 -9.97
C GLU A 82 -1.26 6.65 -9.79
N ARG A 83 -1.61 6.30 -8.55
CA ARG A 83 -2.34 5.04 -8.23
C ARG A 83 -3.82 5.24 -7.95
N ALA A 84 -4.31 6.47 -7.91
CA ALA A 84 -5.71 6.81 -7.64
C ALA A 84 -6.30 6.15 -6.37
N CYS A 85 -5.46 5.91 -5.36
CA CYS A 85 -5.84 5.23 -4.13
C CYS A 85 -6.38 6.19 -3.06
N ASP A 86 -7.36 5.70 -2.28
CA ASP A 86 -7.59 6.22 -0.92
C ASP A 86 -6.41 5.85 -0.02
N ILE A 87 -6.13 6.70 0.98
CA ILE A 87 -5.13 6.38 2.02
C ILE A 87 -5.87 6.17 3.33
N CYS A 88 -5.77 4.97 3.88
CA CYS A 88 -6.37 4.58 5.15
C CYS A 88 -5.26 4.39 6.18
N GLY A 89 -5.25 5.22 7.23
CA GLY A 89 -4.39 5.03 8.39
C GLY A 89 -4.94 3.93 9.29
N VAL A 90 -4.10 2.98 9.68
CA VAL A 90 -4.43 1.88 10.58
C VAL A 90 -3.62 2.07 11.85
N GLU A 91 -4.23 2.74 12.83
CA GLU A 91 -3.59 3.16 14.08
C GLU A 91 -4.62 3.21 15.23
N ILE A 92 -4.15 3.04 16.46
CA ILE A 92 -4.97 3.16 17.66
C ILE A 92 -5.06 4.64 18.05
N THR A 93 -6.17 5.28 17.71
CA THR A 93 -6.48 6.68 18.07
C THR A 93 -7.94 6.80 18.49
N ASP A 94 -8.29 7.84 19.25
CA ASP A 94 -9.66 8.04 19.76
C ASP A 94 -10.69 8.21 18.63
N ASP A 95 -10.26 8.73 17.48
CA ASP A 95 -11.10 8.97 16.30
C ASP A 95 -11.12 7.78 15.32
N ALA A 96 -10.49 6.65 15.66
CA ALA A 96 -10.42 5.49 14.77
C ALA A 96 -11.80 4.84 14.57
N LEU A 97 -12.13 4.53 13.30
CA LEU A 97 -13.37 3.84 12.95
C LEU A 97 -13.15 2.32 12.82
N PRO A 98 -14.08 1.48 13.32
CA PRO A 98 -14.01 0.03 13.13
C PRO A 98 -14.05 -0.36 11.64
N VAL A 99 -13.17 -1.27 11.21
CA VAL A 99 -13.11 -1.76 9.82
C VAL A 99 -14.43 -2.38 9.36
N THR A 100 -15.18 -3.01 10.27
CA THR A 100 -16.49 -3.61 9.98
C THR A 100 -17.57 -2.57 9.66
N ALA A 101 -17.39 -1.32 10.08
CA ALA A 101 -18.31 -0.22 9.83
C ALA A 101 -17.85 0.69 8.66
N HIS A 102 -16.63 0.52 8.16
CA HIS A 102 -16.03 1.38 7.13
C HIS A 102 -15.52 0.55 5.94
N PRO A 103 -16.40 0.13 5.00
CA PRO A 103 -15.99 -0.66 3.85
C PRO A 103 -15.15 0.18 2.88
N PHE A 104 -14.05 -0.41 2.39
CA PHE A 104 -13.19 0.20 1.37
C PHE A 104 -13.93 0.24 0.03
N ARG A 105 -14.01 1.43 -0.58
CA ARG A 105 -14.87 1.68 -1.77
C ARG A 105 -14.11 1.73 -3.09
N ARG A 106 -12.79 1.89 -3.05
CA ARG A 106 -11.90 1.96 -4.21
C ARG A 106 -10.53 1.42 -3.84
N SER A 107 -9.58 1.47 -4.78
CA SER A 107 -8.19 1.10 -4.50
C SER A 107 -7.71 1.84 -3.25
N THR A 108 -7.13 1.12 -2.31
CA THR A 108 -6.81 1.66 -0.98
C THR A 108 -5.39 1.29 -0.58
N ALA A 109 -4.66 2.30 -0.12
CA ALA A 109 -3.36 2.18 0.48
C ALA A 109 -3.50 2.19 2.01
N PHE A 110 -3.10 1.10 2.65
CA PHE A 110 -3.15 0.92 4.10
C PHE A 110 -1.83 1.33 4.72
N LEU A 111 -1.83 2.44 5.45
CA LEU A 111 -0.67 2.91 6.22
C LEU A 111 -0.75 2.34 7.64
N PHE A 112 0.09 1.35 7.94
CA PHE A 112 0.15 0.77 9.27
C PHE A 112 0.96 1.66 10.22
N GLY A 113 0.47 1.76 11.46
CA GLY A 113 1.23 2.26 12.60
C GLY A 113 2.54 1.51 12.82
N ASN A 114 3.47 2.12 13.55
CA ASN A 114 4.73 1.49 13.93
C ASN A 114 4.64 0.99 15.37
N GLU A 115 5.15 -0.22 15.62
CA GLU A 115 5.18 -0.87 16.94
C GLU A 115 6.47 -0.57 17.72
#